data_AF-A0A9D6NHP6-F1
#
_entry.id   AF-A0A9D6NHP6-F1
#
_cell.length_a   1.000
_cell.length_b   1.000
_cell.length_c   1.000
_cell.angle_alpha   90.00
_cell.angle_beta   90.00
_cell.angle_gamma   90.00
#
_symmetry.space_group_name_H-M   'P 1'
#
loop_
_entity.id
_entity.type
_entity.pdbx_description
1 polymer ?
#
loop_
_entity_poly.entity_id
_entity_poly.type
_entity_poly.pdbx_seq_one_letter_code
_entity_poly.pdbx_strand_id
1 'polypeptide(L)'
;MKIVLVVVISMLAWATGASAQTPANQVADELKIALANQSHLEAEIERSKTALKEAQEELTRQEPLLAEGLIARRTVEQAEAAVRHQQLLLDLLIEQKNIADRAVALAQETAKLAEQQETLKLSRSKVQRVTRSYGRGTWNSRDFEDLGHDFRKQFGRSLPISAYGQTWTHQRLGFNHIHRIDIAVHPDGPEGQWIMDYLREKGIPFVAFRTGVPGHATGPHIHVGLPSSRL
;
A
#
# COMPACT_ATOMS: atom_id res chain seq x y z
N MET A 1 6.75 -30.89 -16.13
CA MET A 1 6.13 -30.63 -14.80
C MET A 1 7.12 -29.93 -13.86
N LYS A 2 7.39 -28.62 -14.03
CA LYS A 2 8.31 -27.88 -13.12
C LYS A 2 7.90 -26.44 -12.79
N ILE A 3 6.65 -26.02 -13.02
CA ILE A 3 6.26 -24.59 -12.86
C ILE A 3 5.25 -24.33 -11.73
N VAL A 4 4.60 -25.33 -11.13
CA VAL A 4 3.40 -25.04 -10.29
C VAL A 4 3.70 -24.82 -8.79
N LEU A 5 4.95 -24.99 -8.34
CA LEU A 5 5.30 -24.88 -6.91
C LEU A 5 6.05 -23.58 -6.58
N VAL A 6 5.46 -22.40 -6.81
CA VAL A 6 6.11 -21.13 -6.42
C VAL A 6 5.27 -20.22 -5.52
N VAL A 7 3.93 -20.30 -5.47
CA VAL A 7 3.18 -19.11 -5.00
C VAL A 7 2.61 -19.18 -3.57
N VAL A 8 2.70 -20.30 -2.85
CA VAL A 8 2.15 -20.35 -1.46
C VAL A 8 3.06 -19.69 -0.41
N ILE A 9 4.33 -19.39 -0.72
CA ILE A 9 5.30 -18.93 0.30
C ILE A 9 5.35 -17.39 0.47
N SER A 10 4.80 -16.59 -0.45
CA SER A 10 4.90 -15.12 -0.36
C SER A 10 3.91 -14.46 0.61
N MET A 11 3.13 -15.21 1.39
CA MET A 11 2.30 -14.64 2.46
C MET A 11 3.02 -14.52 3.82
N LEU A 12 4.28 -14.94 3.93
CA LEU A 12 5.00 -14.99 5.21
C LEU A 12 6.33 -14.22 5.27
N ALA A 13 6.48 -13.14 4.49
CA ALA A 13 7.70 -12.34 4.49
C ALA A 13 7.41 -10.84 4.66
N TRP A 14 6.95 -10.44 5.84
CA TRP A 14 6.96 -9.02 6.26
C TRP A 14 7.74 -8.86 7.56
N ALA A 15 9.05 -9.13 7.50
CA ALA A 15 10.00 -8.71 8.53
C ALA A 15 11.45 -8.60 8.05
N THR A 16 11.72 -8.27 6.79
CA THR A 16 13.08 -7.86 6.38
C THR A 16 13.01 -6.88 5.22
N GLY A 17 13.53 -5.67 5.44
CA GLY A 17 13.40 -4.53 4.54
C GLY A 17 13.89 -4.80 3.11
N ALA A 18 13.07 -4.41 2.15
CA ALA A 18 13.48 -4.15 0.77
C ALA A 18 12.53 -3.11 0.17
N SER A 19 13.12 -2.07 -0.43
CA SER A 19 12.56 -1.12 -1.38
C SER A 19 11.28 -0.35 -0.98
N ALA A 20 11.42 0.97 -0.89
CA ALA A 20 10.32 1.93 -0.76
C ALA A 20 9.48 2.02 -2.05
N GLN A 21 8.68 1.00 -2.33
CA GLN A 21 7.43 1.21 -3.06
C GLN A 21 6.34 1.55 -2.03
N THR A 22 5.60 2.63 -2.27
CA THR A 22 4.42 3.00 -1.46
C THR A 22 3.51 1.77 -1.33
N PRO A 23 2.94 1.47 -0.14
CA PRO A 23 2.11 0.27 0.07
C PRO A 23 0.96 0.13 -0.94
N ALA A 24 0.45 1.25 -1.47
CA ALA A 24 -0.55 1.26 -2.53
C ALA A 24 -0.07 0.66 -3.87
N ASN A 25 1.20 0.88 -4.26
CA ASN A 25 1.75 0.32 -5.50
C ASN A 25 2.01 -1.18 -5.37
N GLN A 26 2.43 -1.65 -4.19
CA GLN A 26 2.63 -3.08 -3.94
C GLN A 26 1.30 -3.86 -3.98
N VAL A 27 0.24 -3.32 -3.38
CA VAL A 27 -1.09 -3.95 -3.41
C VAL A 27 -1.66 -4.02 -4.83
N ALA A 28 -1.43 -2.99 -5.65
CA ALA A 28 -1.86 -2.97 -7.05
C ALA A 28 -1.12 -4.02 -7.91
N ASP A 29 0.19 -4.16 -7.70
CA ASP A 29 1.00 -5.16 -8.40
C ASP A 29 0.61 -6.60 -7.98
N GLU A 30 0.38 -6.84 -6.70
CA GLU A 30 -0.09 -8.14 -6.18
C GLU A 30 -1.47 -8.50 -6.73
N LEU A 31 -2.40 -7.54 -6.81
CA LEU A 31 -3.72 -7.75 -7.40
C LEU A 31 -3.62 -8.13 -8.88
N LYS A 32 -2.73 -7.46 -9.63
CA LYS A 32 -2.51 -7.76 -11.04
C LYS A 32 -1.96 -9.17 -11.25
N ILE A 33 -1.03 -9.61 -10.41
CA ILE A 33 -0.49 -10.98 -10.42
C ILE A 33 -1.59 -11.99 -10.08
N ALA A 34 -2.41 -11.72 -9.05
CA ALA A 34 -3.51 -12.60 -8.66
C ALA A 34 -4.56 -12.76 -9.78
N LEU A 35 -4.93 -11.68 -10.46
CA LEU A 35 -5.84 -11.70 -11.62
C LEU A 35 -5.25 -12.46 -12.81
N ALA A 36 -3.96 -12.29 -13.10
CA ALA A 36 -3.29 -13.05 -14.15
C ALA A 36 -3.30 -14.56 -13.84
N ASN A 37 -3.04 -14.94 -12.59
CA ASN A 37 -3.10 -16.33 -12.14
C ASN A 37 -4.52 -16.92 -12.25
N GLN A 38 -5.56 -16.13 -11.92
CA GLN A 38 -6.95 -16.54 -12.07
C GLN A 38 -7.30 -16.85 -13.55
N SER A 39 -6.90 -15.98 -14.48
CA SER A 39 -7.15 -16.18 -15.91
C SER A 39 -6.44 -17.43 -16.47
N HIS A 40 -5.25 -17.73 -15.96
CA HIS A 40 -4.53 -18.95 -16.31
C HIS A 40 -5.25 -20.20 -15.81
N LEU A 41 -5.72 -20.19 -14.55
CA LEU A 41 -6.47 -21.29 -13.96
C LEU A 41 -7.79 -21.56 -14.71
N GLU A 42 -8.49 -20.51 -15.14
CA GLU A 42 -9.70 -20.65 -15.96
C GLU A 42 -9.43 -21.35 -17.29
N ALA A 43 -8.36 -20.95 -17.98
CA ALA A 43 -7.95 -21.62 -19.23
C ALA A 43 -7.56 -23.08 -19.00
N GLU A 44 -6.93 -23.41 -17.87
CA GLU A 44 -6.54 -24.77 -17.51
C GLU A 44 -7.75 -25.64 -17.14
N ILE A 45 -8.73 -25.08 -16.45
CA ILE A 45 -10.02 -25.73 -16.16
C ILE A 45 -10.74 -26.11 -17.46
N GLU A 46 -10.82 -25.20 -18.43
CA GLU A 46 -11.49 -25.49 -19.71
C GLU A 46 -10.78 -26.59 -20.51
N ARG A 47 -9.45 -26.63 -20.47
CA ARG A 47 -8.67 -27.74 -21.04
C ARG A 47 -8.97 -29.06 -20.32
N SER A 48 -9.02 -29.03 -18.99
CA SER A 48 -9.31 -30.22 -18.17
C SER A 48 -10.73 -30.75 -18.38
N LYS A 49 -11.73 -29.87 -18.53
CA LYS A 49 -13.10 -30.25 -18.90
C LYS A 49 -13.15 -30.94 -20.27
N THR A 50 -12.42 -30.39 -21.24
CA THR A 50 -12.33 -30.98 -22.58
C THR A 50 -11.71 -32.37 -22.51
N ALA A 51 -10.59 -32.53 -21.80
CA ALA A 51 -9.92 -33.82 -21.62
C ALA A 51 -10.79 -34.86 -20.88
N LEU A 52 -11.54 -34.43 -19.87
CA LEU A 52 -12.52 -35.30 -19.18
C LEU A 52 -13.62 -35.77 -20.14
N LYS A 53 -14.16 -34.87 -20.96
CA LYS A 53 -15.18 -35.20 -21.95
C LYS A 53 -14.66 -36.23 -22.97
N GLU A 54 -13.47 -36.01 -23.50
CA GLU A 54 -12.82 -36.94 -24.44
C GLU A 54 -12.60 -38.33 -23.82
N ALA A 55 -12.14 -38.39 -22.56
CA ALA A 55 -11.98 -39.64 -21.83
C ALA A 55 -13.32 -40.38 -21.63
N GLN A 56 -14.40 -39.63 -21.33
CA GLN A 56 -15.74 -40.20 -21.16
C GLN A 56 -16.31 -40.73 -22.48
N GLU A 57 -16.09 -40.00 -23.59
CA GLU A 57 -16.48 -40.41 -24.94
C GLU A 57 -15.71 -41.67 -25.38
N GLU A 58 -14.43 -41.80 -25.03
CA GLU A 58 -13.64 -43.01 -25.27
C GLU A 58 -14.18 -44.21 -24.48
N LEU A 59 -14.46 -44.04 -23.18
CA LEU A 59 -15.04 -45.10 -22.35
C LEU A 59 -16.38 -45.59 -22.93
N THR A 60 -17.27 -44.65 -23.26
CA THR A 60 -18.60 -44.94 -23.86
C THR A 60 -18.46 -45.72 -25.18
N ARG A 61 -17.41 -45.47 -25.96
CA ARG A 61 -17.15 -46.17 -27.22
C ARG A 61 -16.62 -47.59 -27.01
N GLN A 62 -15.88 -47.83 -25.93
CA GLN A 62 -15.24 -49.12 -25.65
C GLN A 62 -16.18 -50.12 -24.96
N GLU A 63 -17.15 -49.66 -24.17
CA GLU A 63 -18.16 -50.50 -23.52
C GLU A 63 -18.85 -51.53 -24.46
N PRO A 64 -19.41 -51.13 -25.63
CA PRO A 64 -20.03 -52.09 -26.54
C PRO A 64 -19.02 -53.05 -27.18
N LEU A 65 -17.79 -52.57 -27.49
CA LEU A 65 -16.74 -53.41 -28.05
C LEU A 65 -16.31 -54.52 -27.07
N LEU A 66 -16.32 -54.23 -25.76
CA LEU A 66 -16.07 -55.25 -24.74
C LEU A 66 -17.23 -56.24 -24.67
N ALA A 67 -18.48 -55.77 -24.75
CA ALA A 67 -19.67 -56.62 -24.73
C ALA A 67 -19.70 -57.59 -25.92
N GLU A 68 -19.19 -57.17 -27.09
CA GLU A 68 -19.02 -57.99 -28.29
C GLU A 68 -17.76 -58.87 -28.26
N GLY A 69 -16.91 -58.73 -27.24
CA GLY A 69 -15.65 -59.48 -27.10
C GLY A 69 -14.54 -59.03 -28.06
N LEU A 70 -14.68 -57.87 -28.70
CA LEU A 70 -13.72 -57.31 -29.67
C LEU A 70 -12.49 -56.67 -29.01
N ILE A 71 -12.58 -56.29 -27.73
CA ILE A 71 -11.47 -55.74 -26.95
C ILE A 71 -11.31 -56.47 -25.61
N ALA A 72 -10.11 -56.36 -25.02
CA ALA A 72 -9.83 -56.90 -23.70
C ALA A 72 -10.47 -56.04 -22.59
N ARG A 73 -10.96 -56.68 -21.53
CA ARG A 73 -11.47 -56.00 -20.32
C ARG A 73 -10.50 -54.97 -19.75
N ARG A 74 -9.19 -55.27 -19.79
CA ARG A 74 -8.13 -54.37 -19.35
C ARG A 74 -8.13 -53.02 -20.08
N THR A 75 -8.55 -52.99 -21.34
CA THR A 75 -8.64 -51.76 -22.15
C THR A 75 -9.71 -50.83 -21.58
N VAL A 76 -10.89 -51.36 -21.26
CA VAL A 76 -11.98 -50.60 -20.61
C VAL A 76 -11.56 -50.14 -19.22
N GLU A 77 -10.92 -51.00 -18.43
CA GLU A 77 -10.41 -50.63 -17.09
C GLU A 77 -9.40 -49.47 -17.15
N GLN A 78 -8.61 -49.38 -18.22
CA GLN A 78 -7.71 -48.24 -18.47
C GLN A 78 -8.48 -46.97 -18.85
N ALA A 79 -9.52 -47.06 -19.68
CA ALA A 79 -10.38 -45.93 -20.02
C ALA A 79 -11.12 -45.39 -18.79
N GLU A 80 -11.67 -46.27 -17.94
CA GLU A 80 -12.25 -45.87 -16.66
C GLU A 80 -11.24 -45.19 -15.73
N ALA A 81 -10.02 -45.72 -15.66
CA ALA A 81 -8.96 -45.09 -14.87
C ALA A 81 -8.59 -43.71 -15.40
N ALA A 82 -8.59 -43.51 -16.73
CA ALA A 82 -8.37 -42.21 -17.36
C ALA A 82 -9.48 -41.21 -17.01
N VAL A 83 -10.75 -41.61 -17.06
CA VAL A 83 -11.89 -40.78 -16.62
C VAL A 83 -11.72 -40.36 -15.16
N ARG A 84 -11.46 -41.32 -14.25
CA ARG A 84 -11.24 -41.04 -12.83
C ARG A 84 -10.08 -40.06 -12.62
N HIS A 85 -8.99 -40.21 -13.36
CA HIS A 85 -7.84 -39.33 -13.28
C HIS A 85 -8.18 -37.89 -13.73
N GLN A 86 -8.85 -37.73 -14.88
CA GLN A 86 -9.24 -36.42 -15.38
C GLN A 86 -10.25 -35.71 -14.46
N GLN A 87 -11.16 -36.46 -13.84
CA GLN A 87 -12.10 -35.90 -12.87
C GLN A 87 -11.35 -35.33 -11.65
N LEU A 88 -10.41 -36.08 -11.08
CA LEU A 88 -9.61 -35.60 -9.94
C LEU A 88 -8.77 -34.36 -10.27
N LEU A 89 -8.24 -34.28 -11.50
CA LEU A 89 -7.52 -33.08 -11.95
C LEU A 89 -8.44 -31.87 -12.07
N LEU A 90 -9.64 -32.05 -12.63
CA LEU A 90 -10.63 -30.99 -12.72
C LEU A 90 -11.05 -30.49 -11.34
N ASP A 91 -11.34 -31.40 -10.42
CA ASP A 91 -11.73 -31.06 -9.05
C ASP A 91 -10.62 -30.28 -8.33
N LEU A 92 -9.36 -30.69 -8.49
CA LEU A 92 -8.20 -29.98 -7.93
C LEU A 92 -8.07 -28.56 -8.50
N LEU A 93 -8.24 -28.38 -9.82
CA LEU A 93 -8.15 -27.08 -10.47
C LEU A 93 -9.28 -26.14 -10.02
N ILE A 94 -10.50 -26.68 -9.84
CA ILE A 94 -11.64 -25.93 -9.30
C ILE A 94 -11.34 -25.47 -7.88
N GLU A 95 -10.79 -26.33 -7.01
CA GLU A 95 -10.40 -25.95 -5.65
C GLU A 95 -9.31 -24.86 -5.65
N GLN A 96 -8.31 -24.98 -6.52
CA GLN A 96 -7.28 -23.94 -6.68
C GLN A 96 -7.87 -22.61 -7.11
N LYS A 97 -8.84 -22.62 -8.04
CA LYS A 97 -9.56 -21.41 -8.45
C LYS A 97 -10.33 -20.79 -7.28
N ASN A 98 -11.03 -21.59 -6.49
CA ASN A 98 -11.78 -21.10 -5.31
C ASN A 98 -10.85 -20.44 -4.27
N ILE A 99 -9.62 -20.93 -4.12
CA ILE A 99 -8.61 -20.29 -3.27
C ILE A 99 -8.14 -18.96 -3.88
N ALA A 100 -7.85 -18.93 -5.18
CA ALA A 100 -7.43 -17.73 -5.88
C ALA A 100 -8.51 -16.63 -5.85
N ASP A 101 -9.78 -16.99 -6.07
CA ASP A 101 -10.92 -16.06 -6.02
C ASP A 101 -11.05 -15.42 -4.62
N ARG A 102 -10.86 -16.20 -3.56
CA ARG A 102 -10.84 -15.69 -2.17
C ARG A 102 -9.67 -14.73 -1.92
N ALA A 103 -8.50 -15.04 -2.45
CA ALA A 103 -7.34 -14.15 -2.32
C ALA A 103 -7.57 -12.81 -3.04
N VAL A 104 -8.16 -12.82 -4.24
CA VAL A 104 -8.52 -11.61 -4.98
C VAL A 104 -9.54 -10.78 -4.18
N ALA A 105 -10.57 -11.40 -3.60
CA ALA A 105 -11.57 -10.70 -2.79
C ALA A 105 -10.93 -9.99 -1.57
N LEU A 106 -10.03 -10.69 -0.86
CA LEU A 106 -9.30 -10.11 0.26
C LEU A 106 -8.38 -8.96 -0.17
N ALA A 107 -7.69 -9.09 -1.30
CA ALA A 107 -6.84 -8.04 -1.85
C ALA A 107 -7.65 -6.78 -2.23
N GLN A 108 -8.84 -6.96 -2.82
CA GLN A 108 -9.73 -5.85 -3.13
C GLN A 108 -10.29 -5.16 -1.88
N GLU A 109 -10.64 -5.92 -0.84
CA GLU A 109 -11.11 -5.36 0.43
C GLU A 109 -10.03 -4.55 1.13
N THR A 110 -8.81 -5.08 1.21
CA THR A 110 -7.66 -4.38 1.79
C THR A 110 -7.32 -3.10 1.03
N ALA A 111 -7.36 -3.13 -0.31
CA ALA A 111 -7.18 -1.93 -1.13
C ALA A 111 -8.23 -0.85 -0.82
N LYS A 112 -9.52 -1.23 -0.74
CA LYS A 112 -10.60 -0.29 -0.38
C LYS A 112 -10.42 0.30 1.02
N LEU A 113 -10.01 -0.51 1.99
CA LEU A 113 -9.74 -0.04 3.35
C LEU A 113 -8.57 0.95 3.38
N ALA A 114 -7.51 0.71 2.61
CA ALA A 114 -6.39 1.64 2.49
C ALA A 114 -6.81 2.99 1.88
N GLU A 115 -7.62 2.98 0.81
CA GLU A 115 -8.18 4.21 0.22
C GLU A 115 -9.08 4.98 1.21
N GLN A 116 -9.93 4.26 1.95
CA GLN A 116 -10.77 4.86 2.98
C GLN A 116 -9.94 5.48 4.11
N GLN A 117 -8.86 4.83 4.54
CA GLN A 117 -7.97 5.41 5.53
C GLN A 117 -7.26 6.67 5.04
N GLU A 118 -6.80 6.69 3.78
CA GLU A 118 -6.18 7.88 3.18
C GLU A 118 -7.17 9.05 3.05
N THR A 119 -8.39 8.78 2.57
CA THR A 119 -9.44 9.82 2.50
C THR A 119 -9.82 10.36 3.88
N LEU A 120 -9.87 9.50 4.91
CA LEU A 120 -10.10 9.93 6.30
C LEU A 120 -8.92 10.75 6.86
N LYS A 121 -7.67 10.40 6.55
CA LYS A 121 -6.49 11.20 6.93
C LYS A 121 -6.53 12.59 6.28
N LEU A 122 -6.83 12.66 4.98
CA LEU A 122 -6.99 13.91 4.23
C LEU A 122 -8.17 14.76 4.75
N SER A 123 -9.26 14.11 5.18
CA SER A 123 -10.39 14.80 5.78
C SER A 123 -10.05 15.36 7.17
N ARG A 124 -9.37 14.57 8.03
CA ARG A 124 -8.92 15.01 9.35
C ARG A 124 -7.89 16.15 9.26
N SER A 125 -6.97 16.11 8.28
CA SER A 125 -6.02 17.21 8.07
C SER A 125 -6.74 18.51 7.65
N LYS A 126 -7.74 18.43 6.77
CA LYS A 126 -8.58 19.58 6.38
C LYS A 126 -9.37 20.19 7.54
N VAL A 127 -9.89 19.37 8.47
CA VAL A 127 -10.64 19.86 9.64
C VAL A 127 -9.71 20.40 10.73
N GLN A 128 -8.50 19.87 10.85
CA GLN A 128 -7.57 20.26 11.90
C GLN A 128 -6.78 21.52 11.53
N ARG A 129 -7.29 22.68 11.95
CA ARG A 129 -6.64 24.00 11.75
C ARG A 129 -5.20 24.09 12.26
N VAL A 130 -4.84 23.28 13.27
CA VAL A 130 -3.51 23.27 13.91
C VAL A 130 -3.05 21.84 14.21
N THR A 131 -1.89 21.45 13.70
CA THR A 131 -1.20 20.20 14.08
C THR A 131 0.01 20.51 14.95
N ARG A 132 0.26 19.67 15.97
CA ARG A 132 1.40 19.83 16.89
C ARG A 132 2.19 18.54 16.97
N SER A 133 3.52 18.67 16.99
CA SER A 133 4.44 17.59 17.35
C SER A 133 5.46 18.15 18.32
N TYR A 134 5.67 17.49 19.46
CA TYR A 134 6.61 17.97 20.47
C TYR A 134 7.97 17.27 20.41
N GLY A 135 8.07 16.15 19.67
CA GLY A 135 9.32 15.41 19.49
C GLY A 135 10.08 15.17 20.80
N ARG A 136 11.39 15.38 20.77
CA ARG A 136 12.29 15.34 21.95
C ARG A 136 12.33 16.65 22.73
N GLY A 137 11.62 17.69 22.27
CA GLY A 137 11.52 18.99 22.95
C GLY A 137 12.64 19.99 22.66
N THR A 138 13.67 19.63 21.88
CA THR A 138 14.84 20.48 21.62
C THR A 138 15.11 20.66 20.13
N TRP A 139 15.60 21.83 19.75
CA TRP A 139 16.21 22.09 18.45
C TRP A 139 17.29 23.17 18.60
N ASN A 140 18.29 23.19 17.72
CA ASN A 140 19.41 24.13 17.77
C ASN A 140 19.80 24.64 16.37
N SER A 141 20.83 25.50 16.30
CA SER A 141 21.28 26.10 15.03
C SER A 141 21.81 25.09 14.01
N ARG A 142 22.34 23.94 14.45
CA ARG A 142 22.76 22.87 13.54
C ARG A 142 21.56 22.21 12.88
N ASP A 143 20.51 21.94 13.66
CA ASP A 143 19.26 21.37 13.12
C ASP A 143 18.65 22.30 12.06
N PHE A 144 18.81 23.62 12.23
CA PHE A 144 18.42 24.62 11.25
C PHE A 144 19.22 24.57 9.96
N GLU A 145 20.54 24.51 10.07
CA GLU A 145 21.44 24.42 8.92
C GLU A 145 21.17 23.14 8.11
N ASP A 146 21.01 22.01 8.79
CA ASP A 146 20.69 20.72 8.19
C ASP A 146 19.33 20.76 7.47
N LEU A 147 18.28 21.31 8.11
CA LEU A 147 16.97 21.50 7.48
C LEU A 147 17.06 22.38 6.22
N GLY A 148 17.80 23.48 6.30
CA GLY A 148 17.98 24.39 5.16
C GLY A 148 18.74 23.76 4.00
N HIS A 149 19.77 22.96 4.30
CA HIS A 149 20.54 22.21 3.31
C HIS A 149 19.67 21.14 2.62
N ASP A 150 18.99 20.30 3.41
CA ASP A 150 18.22 19.18 2.88
C ASP A 150 16.98 19.66 2.12
N PHE A 151 16.36 20.76 2.57
CA PHE A 151 15.28 21.41 1.83
C PHE A 151 15.75 21.90 0.46
N ARG A 152 16.93 22.54 0.40
CA ARG A 152 17.51 23.01 -0.87
C ARG A 152 17.84 21.85 -1.79
N LYS A 153 18.36 20.75 -1.25
CA LYS A 153 18.63 19.52 -2.00
C LYS A 153 17.35 18.92 -2.59
N GLN A 154 16.25 18.96 -1.84
CA GLN A 154 14.96 18.40 -2.26
C GLN A 154 14.22 19.29 -3.28
N PHE A 155 14.19 20.61 -3.08
CA PHE A 155 13.33 21.53 -3.84
C PHE A 155 14.08 22.54 -4.72
N GLY A 156 15.42 22.52 -4.72
CA GLY A 156 16.26 23.39 -5.55
C GLY A 156 16.26 24.87 -5.16
N ARG A 157 15.67 25.24 -4.01
CA ARG A 157 15.54 26.62 -3.53
C ARG A 157 15.78 26.74 -2.03
N SER A 158 16.05 27.96 -1.55
CA SER A 158 16.19 28.22 -0.11
C SER A 158 14.89 27.97 0.65
N LEU A 159 15.02 27.56 1.91
CA LEU A 159 13.90 27.42 2.85
C LEU A 159 13.16 28.77 2.99
N PRO A 160 11.83 28.83 2.76
CA PRO A 160 11.07 30.08 2.78
C PRO A 160 10.77 30.50 4.22
N ILE A 161 11.72 31.17 4.88
CA ILE A 161 11.58 31.62 6.26
C ILE A 161 10.81 32.94 6.30
N SER A 162 9.70 32.99 7.05
CA SER A 162 8.95 34.22 7.33
C SER A 162 9.33 34.89 8.64
N ALA A 163 9.84 34.13 9.61
CA ALA A 163 10.33 34.65 10.87
C ALA A 163 11.56 33.87 11.32
N TYR A 164 12.62 34.59 11.67
CA TYR A 164 13.79 34.01 12.31
C TYR A 164 13.96 34.65 13.69
N GLY A 165 13.53 33.95 14.73
CA GLY A 165 13.45 34.50 16.08
C GLY A 165 12.34 35.54 16.24
N GLN A 166 12.51 36.45 17.21
CA GLN A 166 11.49 37.46 17.53
C GLN A 166 11.26 38.43 16.37
N THR A 167 9.99 38.66 16.00
CA THR A 167 9.59 39.67 15.01
C THR A 167 8.55 40.63 15.58
N TRP A 168 8.30 41.74 14.88
CA TRP A 168 7.28 42.72 15.26
C TRP A 168 5.88 42.11 15.33
N THR A 169 5.53 41.20 14.41
CA THR A 169 4.25 40.48 14.43
C THR A 169 4.07 39.70 15.73
N HIS A 170 5.11 39.00 16.18
CA HIS A 170 5.09 38.27 17.45
C HIS A 170 4.99 39.21 18.66
N GLN A 171 5.67 40.35 18.64
CA GLN A 171 5.56 41.37 19.70
C GLN A 171 4.14 41.91 19.81
N ARG A 172 3.52 42.26 18.69
CA ARG A 172 2.14 42.78 18.64
C ARG A 172 1.11 41.74 19.12
N LEU A 173 1.39 40.46 18.92
CA LEU A 173 0.55 39.35 19.40
C LEU A 173 0.86 38.93 20.86
N GLY A 174 1.87 39.53 21.50
CA GLY A 174 2.25 39.22 22.88
C GLY A 174 2.93 37.85 23.03
N PHE A 175 3.72 37.44 22.04
CA PHE A 175 4.42 36.15 22.03
C PHE A 175 5.95 36.30 21.99
N ASN A 176 6.62 35.52 22.84
CA ASN A 176 8.05 35.32 22.83
C ASN A 176 8.40 34.21 21.82
N HIS A 177 8.94 34.65 20.68
CA HIS A 177 9.34 33.81 19.56
C HIS A 177 10.88 33.66 19.48
N ILE A 178 11.60 33.91 20.56
CA ILE A 178 13.07 33.77 20.61
C ILE A 178 13.46 32.27 20.50
N HIS A 179 14.45 31.96 19.66
CA HIS A 179 14.91 30.60 19.33
C HIS A 179 13.90 29.73 18.56
N ARG A 180 12.93 30.34 17.88
CA ARG A 180 12.00 29.65 16.97
C ARG A 180 12.07 30.25 15.58
N ILE A 181 11.55 29.53 14.60
CA ILE A 181 11.44 30.01 13.22
C ILE A 181 10.05 29.72 12.68
N ASP A 182 9.57 30.59 11.80
CA ASP A 182 8.39 30.31 10.98
C ASP A 182 8.80 30.10 9.54
N ILE A 183 8.25 29.05 8.94
CA ILE A 183 8.44 28.71 7.53
C ILE A 183 7.12 28.94 6.79
N ALA A 184 7.15 29.84 5.81
CA ALA A 184 6.02 30.27 5.00
C ALA A 184 5.64 29.25 3.92
N VAL A 185 5.25 28.06 4.34
CA VAL A 185 4.67 27.02 3.49
C VAL A 185 3.29 26.63 4.00
N HIS A 186 2.42 26.21 3.09
CA HIS A 186 1.16 25.60 3.49
C HIS A 186 1.43 24.17 4.01
N PRO A 187 0.95 23.77 5.21
CA PRO A 187 1.23 22.44 5.76
C PRO A 187 0.79 21.28 4.87
N ASP A 188 -0.31 21.42 4.14
CA ASP A 188 -0.82 20.35 3.27
C ASP A 188 -0.20 20.34 1.86
N GLY A 189 0.69 21.29 1.55
CA GLY A 189 1.43 21.30 0.29
C GLY A 189 2.62 20.31 0.31
N PRO A 190 3.21 19.97 -0.85
CA PRO A 190 4.34 19.04 -0.92
C PRO A 190 5.51 19.42 -0.01
N GLU A 191 5.88 20.71 0.01
CA GLU A 191 6.94 21.23 0.87
C GLU A 191 6.57 21.19 2.36
N GLY A 192 5.31 21.49 2.68
CA GLY A 192 4.83 21.45 4.06
C GLY A 192 4.81 20.04 4.63
N GLN A 193 4.38 19.05 3.84
CA GLN A 193 4.42 17.64 4.24
C GLN A 193 5.87 17.18 4.43
N TRP A 194 6.75 17.47 3.46
CA TRP A 194 8.16 17.12 3.55
C TRP A 194 8.83 17.71 4.81
N ILE A 195 8.60 19.00 5.10
CA ILE A 195 9.13 19.64 6.31
C ILE A 195 8.58 18.96 7.57
N MET A 196 7.27 18.71 7.64
CA MET A 196 6.68 18.06 8.82
C MET A 196 7.21 16.65 9.03
N ASP A 197 7.43 15.88 7.98
CA ASP A 197 8.01 14.54 8.05
C ASP A 197 9.47 14.59 8.51
N TYR A 198 10.28 15.49 7.91
CA TYR A 198 11.65 15.73 8.34
C TYR A 198 11.73 16.07 9.84
N LEU A 199 10.90 17.00 10.31
CA LEU A 199 10.88 17.42 11.71
C LEU A 199 10.42 16.28 12.64
N ARG A 200 9.45 15.46 12.23
CA ARG A 200 9.04 14.26 12.98
C ARG A 200 10.19 13.25 13.10
N GLU A 201 10.86 12.95 11.99
CA GLU A 201 11.96 12.00 11.93
C GLU A 201 13.13 12.42 12.84
N LYS A 202 13.48 13.71 12.81
CA LYS A 202 14.53 14.28 13.66
C LYS A 202 14.08 14.54 15.11
N GLY A 203 12.80 14.36 15.42
CA GLY A 203 12.25 14.62 16.75
C GLY A 203 12.26 16.11 17.12
N ILE A 204 12.20 17.00 16.14
CA ILE A 204 12.20 18.46 16.32
C ILE A 204 10.74 18.92 16.55
N PRO A 205 10.46 19.73 17.60
CA PRO A 205 9.12 20.22 17.87
C PRO A 205 8.63 21.17 16.77
N PHE A 206 7.34 21.14 16.46
CA PHE A 206 6.70 22.12 15.56
C PHE A 206 5.20 22.28 15.80
N VAL A 207 4.67 23.40 15.33
CA VAL A 207 3.23 23.70 15.22
C VAL A 207 2.93 24.11 13.78
N ALA A 208 2.07 23.36 13.10
CA ALA A 208 1.66 23.66 11.73
C ALA A 208 0.27 24.31 11.73
N PHE A 209 0.18 25.53 11.24
CA PHE A 209 -1.05 26.28 11.07
C PHE A 209 -1.52 26.18 9.62
N ARG A 210 -2.75 25.69 9.41
CA ARG A 210 -3.35 25.58 8.06
C ARG A 210 -4.13 26.81 7.63
N THR A 211 -4.37 27.72 8.56
CA THR A 211 -5.14 28.95 8.35
C THR A 211 -4.75 29.97 9.42
N GLY A 212 -5.22 31.21 9.26
CA GLY A 212 -5.17 32.19 10.34
C GLY A 212 -5.97 31.70 11.56
N VAL A 213 -5.35 31.75 12.74
CA VAL A 213 -5.98 31.43 14.01
C VAL A 213 -5.98 32.71 14.85
N PRO A 214 -7.15 33.28 15.15
CA PRO A 214 -7.24 34.54 15.91
C PRO A 214 -6.40 34.50 17.19
N GLY A 215 -5.54 35.50 17.36
CA GLY A 215 -4.65 35.61 18.52
C GLY A 215 -3.48 34.63 18.56
N HIS A 216 -3.24 33.84 17.51
CA HIS A 216 -2.15 32.85 17.46
C HIS A 216 -1.35 32.86 16.14
N ALA A 217 -2.02 32.91 14.99
CA ALA A 217 -1.39 32.82 13.66
C ALA A 217 -2.13 33.71 12.66
N THR A 218 -1.40 34.42 11.81
CA THR A 218 -1.99 35.32 10.79
C THR A 218 -2.28 34.62 9.46
N GLY A 219 -1.71 33.44 9.23
CA GLY A 219 -1.90 32.66 8.01
C GLY A 219 -1.22 31.29 8.08
N PRO A 220 -1.29 30.48 7.01
CA PRO A 220 -0.68 29.17 6.97
C PRO A 220 0.86 29.23 7.04
N HIS A 221 1.45 28.51 7.98
CA HIS A 221 2.90 28.38 8.13
C HIS A 221 3.24 27.20 9.07
N ILE A 222 4.52 26.83 9.12
CA ILE A 222 5.05 25.88 10.10
C ILE A 222 5.96 26.65 11.07
N HIS A 223 5.55 26.73 12.33
CA HIS A 223 6.36 27.19 13.45
C HIS A 223 7.25 26.04 13.92
N VAL A 224 8.57 26.23 13.97
CA VAL A 224 9.55 25.23 14.40
C VAL A 224 10.12 25.60 15.77
N GLY A 225 10.25 24.59 16.63
CA GLY A 225 10.55 24.72 18.04
C GLY A 225 9.31 24.60 18.91
N LEU A 226 9.49 24.76 20.22
CA LEU A 226 8.38 24.73 21.17
C LEU A 226 7.39 25.88 20.91
N PRO A 227 6.11 25.76 21.31
CA PRO A 227 5.15 26.85 21.22
C PRO A 227 5.66 28.13 21.92
N SER A 228 5.40 29.29 21.31
CA SER A 228 5.74 30.60 21.90
C SER A 228 5.12 30.79 23.28
N SER A 229 5.93 31.23 24.25
CA SER A 229 5.41 31.70 25.54
C SER A 229 4.84 33.12 25.38
N ARG A 230 4.13 33.62 26.39
CA ARG A 230 3.77 35.04 26.45
C ARG A 230 5.03 35.90 26.68
N LEU A 231 4.99 37.14 26.19
CA LEU A 231 5.95 38.20 26.53
C LEU A 231 5.70 38.73 27.95
#